data_AF-A0A5K0VES5-F1
#
_entry.id   AF-A0A5K0VES5-F1
#
_cell.length_a   1.000
_cell.length_b   1.000
_cell.length_c   1.000
_cell.angle_alpha   90.00
_cell.angle_beta   90.00
_cell.angle_gamma   90.00
#
_symmetry.space_group_name_H-M   'P 1'
#
loop_
_entity.id
_entity.type
_entity.pdbx_description
1 polymer ?
#
loop_
_entity_poly.entity_id
_entity_poly.type
_entity_poly.pdbx_seq_one_letter_code
_entity_poly.pdbx_strand_id
1 'polypeptide(L)' 'VRNVATNAQTTVRIVDQCGNGGLDLDWGVFQQLDTDGQGYQRGSMT' A
#
# COMPACT_ATOMS: atom_id res chain seq x y z
N VAL A 1 1.37 -4.79 7.05
CA VAL A 1 0.27 -4.64 6.07
C VAL A 1 0.39 -5.74 5.01
N ARG A 2 -0.73 -6.16 4.43
CA ARG A 2 -0.79 -7.22 3.41
C ARG A 2 -1.64 -6.75 2.25
N ASN A 3 -1.09 -6.76 1.04
CA ASN A 3 -1.87 -6.63 -0.20
C ASN A 3 -2.68 -7.93 -0.36
N VAL A 4 -4.02 -7.85 -0.36
CA VAL A 4 -4.86 -9.06 -0.38
C VAL A 4 -4.87 -9.76 -1.74
N ALA A 5 -4.62 -9.03 -2.82
CA ALA A 5 -4.62 -9.58 -4.18
C ALA A 5 -3.38 -10.47 -4.44
N THR A 6 -2.21 -10.02 -3.98
CA THR A 6 -0.93 -10.68 -4.30
C THR A 6 -0.30 -11.44 -3.13
N ASN A 7 -0.83 -11.26 -1.91
CA ASN A 7 -0.26 -11.74 -0.66
C ASN A 7 1.09 -11.11 -0.28
N ALA A 8 1.57 -10.08 -0.98
CA ALA A 8 2.76 -9.33 -0.60
C ALA A 8 2.55 -8.67 0.77
N GLN A 9 3.59 -8.69 1.61
CA GLN A 9 3.52 -8.17 2.98
C GLN A 9 4.76 -7.39 3.34
N THR A 10 4.58 -6.36 4.16
CA THR A 10 5.67 -5.61 4.77
C THR A 10 5.22 -5.01 6.10
N THR A 11 6.18 -4.65 6.95
CA THR A 11 5.93 -4.00 8.24
C THR A 11 6.25 -2.51 8.09
N VAL A 12 5.32 -1.66 8.55
CA VAL A 12 5.43 -0.20 8.44
C VAL A 12 5.28 0.43 9.81
N ARG A 13 5.78 1.67 9.96
CA ARG A 13 5.59 2.49 11.17
C ARG A 13 4.63 3.63 10.83
N ILE A 14 3.64 3.87 11.69
CA ILE A 14 2.72 4.99 11.56
C ILE A 14 3.47 6.28 11.95
N VAL A 15 3.53 7.25 11.05
CA VAL A 15 4.25 8.52 11.23
C VAL A 15 3.41 9.76 10.92
N ASP A 16 2.21 9.57 10.38
CA ASP A 16 1.32 10.65 9.96
C ASP A 16 -0.15 10.25 10.14
N GLN A 17 -1.04 11.22 10.12
CA GLN A 17 -2.49 11.06 10.10
C GLN A 17 -3.04 11.48 8.74
N CYS A 18 -3.70 10.56 8.04
CA CYS A 18 -4.37 10.83 6.77
C CYS A 18 -5.91 10.87 6.93
N GLY A 19 -6.59 11.56 6.01
CA GLY A 19 -8.04 11.82 6.05
C GLY A 19 -8.89 10.99 5.09
N ASN A 20 -8.32 9.97 4.42
CA ASN A 20 -8.97 9.20 3.35
C ASN A 20 -9.57 7.86 3.81
N GLY A 21 -9.57 7.58 5.12
CA GLY A 21 -10.18 6.37 5.69
C GLY A 21 -9.38 5.07 5.46
N GLY A 22 -8.10 5.19 5.08
CA GLY A 22 -7.22 4.05 4.82
C GLY A 22 -5.79 4.28 5.32
N LEU A 23 -4.82 3.79 4.55
CA LEU A 23 -3.40 4.04 4.77
C LEU A 23 -2.84 4.80 3.58
N ASP A 24 -2.13 5.89 3.85
CA ASP A 24 -1.30 6.56 2.85
C ASP A 24 0.14 6.06 3.04
N LEU A 25 0.60 5.24 2.09
CA LEU A 25 1.90 4.59 2.17
C LEU A 25 2.93 5.44 1.43
N ASP A 26 4.12 5.55 2.00
CA ASP A 26 5.26 6.07 1.27
C ASP A 26 5.47 5.26 -0.04
N TRP A 27 5.86 5.96 -1.10
CA TRP A 27 5.93 5.41 -2.46
C TRP A 27 6.78 4.13 -2.53
N GLY A 28 7.93 4.12 -1.84
CA GLY A 28 8.80 2.94 -1.80
C GLY A 28 8.16 1.72 -1.12
N VAL A 29 7.28 1.94 -0.13
CA VAL A 29 6.52 0.86 0.53
C VAL A 29 5.40 0.37 -0.40
N PHE A 30 4.70 1.29 -1.06
CA PHE A 30 3.66 0.96 -2.03
C PHE A 30 4.20 0.07 -3.15
N GLN A 31 5.37 0.40 -3.72
CA GLN A 31 6.03 -0.40 -4.76
C GLN A 31 6.41 -1.82 -4.29
N GLN A 32 6.78 -2.01 -3.02
CA GLN A 32 7.06 -3.36 -2.48
C GLN A 32 5.80 -4.23 -2.42
N LEU A 33 4.62 -3.62 -2.25
CA LEU A 33 3.34 -4.32 -2.13
C LEU A 33 2.64 -4.50 -3.48
N ASP A 34 2.85 -3.58 -4.43
CA ASP A 34 2.23 -3.59 -5.77
C ASP A 34 2.91 -4.57 -6.74
N THR A 35 3.02 -5.84 -6.34
CA THR A 35 3.80 -6.85 -7.08
C THR A 35 3.20 -7.25 -8.43
N ASP A 36 1.96 -6.87 -8.73
CA ASP A 36 1.28 -7.07 -10.01
C ASP A 36 1.01 -5.75 -10.78
N GLY A 37 1.39 -4.60 -10.21
CA GLY A 37 1.23 -3.27 -10.80
C GLY A 37 -0.22 -2.76 -10.85
N GLN A 38 -1.19 -3.49 -10.31
CA GLN A 38 -2.61 -3.09 -10.37
C GLN A 38 -2.92 -1.94 -9.41
N GLY A 39 -2.19 -1.83 -8.30
CA GLY A 39 -2.33 -0.76 -7.34
C GLY A 39 -2.03 0.60 -7.97
N TYR A 40 -0.92 0.70 -8.70
CA TYR A 40 -0.55 1.92 -9.43
C TYR A 40 -1.57 2.29 -10.50
N GLN A 41 -2.05 1.31 -11.29
CA GLN A 41 -3.04 1.56 -12.33
C GLN A 41 -4.38 2.08 -11.78
N ARG A 42 -4.75 1.64 -10.57
CA ARG A 42 -6.00 2.05 -9.91
C ARG A 42 -5.84 3.29 -9.04
N GLY A 43 -4.61 3.69 -8.73
CA GLY A 43 -4.28 4.74 -7.77
C GLY A 43 -4.45 4.32 -6.30
N SER A 44 -4.82 3.07 -6.04
CA SER A 44 -4.93 2.48 -4.69
C SER A 44 -4.93 0.96 -4.78
N MET A 45 -4.65 0.29 -3.65
CA MET A 45 -4.70 -1.17 -3.52
C MET A 45 -5.54 -1.57 -2.30
N THR A 46 -6.09 -2.78 -2.34
CA THR A 46 -6.77 -3.42 -1.21
C THR A 46 -5.95 -4.63 -0.77
#